data_AF-A0A6B1I0E9-F1
#
_entry.id   AF-A0A6B1I0E9-F1
#
_cell.length_a   1.000
_cell.length_b   1.000
_cell.length_c   1.000
_cell.angle_alpha   90.00
_cell.angle_beta   90.00
_cell.angle_gamma   90.00
#
_symmetry.space_group_name_H-M   'P 1'
#
loop_
_entity.id
_entity.type
_entity.pdbx_description
1 polymer ?
#
loop_
_entity_poly.entity_id
_entity_poly.type
_entity_poly.pdbx_seq_one_letter_code
_entity_poly.pdbx_strand_id
1 'polypeptide(L)'
;MVEAVGSGAAFFDDDGDGWLDLYIVNGAPMPGYRGPTSPNAHYRNQRDGTFADVTASAGTGDAGFGMGAAVGDYDNDGDADLYVTNYGPNVLYRNEGGGVFADVTAVAVVGDLGWGTHAAFVDYDRDGDLDLYAAN
;
A
#
# COMPACT_ATOMS: atom_id res chain seq x y z
N MET A 1 23.76 -9.02 8.87
CA MET A 1 23.50 -9.53 7.51
C MET A 1 22.16 -8.93 7.13
N VAL A 2 22.12 -8.06 6.13
CA VAL A 2 20.84 -7.56 5.57
C VAL A 2 20.54 -8.50 4.41
N GLU A 3 19.49 -9.29 4.55
CA GLU A 3 18.86 -9.91 3.40
C GLU A 3 17.89 -8.87 2.82
N ALA A 4 18.02 -8.59 1.52
CA ALA A 4 17.01 -7.83 0.80
C ALA A 4 15.81 -8.76 0.62
N VAL A 5 14.87 -8.72 1.56
CA VAL A 5 13.52 -9.24 1.34
C VAL A 5 12.89 -8.36 0.26
N GLY A 6 12.44 -8.99 -0.83
CA GLY A 6 11.91 -8.28 -1.99
C GLY A 6 10.69 -7.47 -1.59
N SER A 7 10.68 -6.20 -1.98
CA SER A 7 9.55 -5.32 -1.74
C SER A 7 8.34 -5.76 -2.58
N GLY A 8 7.16 -5.79 -1.97
CA GLY A 8 5.92 -6.19 -2.64
C GLY A 8 5.49 -5.24 -3.76
N ALA A 9 4.57 -5.73 -4.60
CA ALA A 9 3.85 -4.91 -5.56
C ALA A 9 2.39 -5.38 -5.61
N ALA A 10 1.48 -4.48 -5.95
CA ALA A 10 0.06 -4.78 -6.11
C ALA A 10 -0.46 -4.18 -7.42
N PHE A 11 -1.32 -4.94 -8.09
CA PHE A 11 -2.16 -4.43 -9.18
C PHE A 11 -3.59 -4.29 -8.68
N PHE A 12 -4.20 -3.14 -8.91
CA PHE A 12 -5.59 -2.85 -8.54
C PHE A 12 -6.13 -1.67 -9.35
N ASP A 13 -7.44 -1.53 -9.42
CA ASP A 13 -8.11 -0.41 -10.09
C ASP A 13 -8.25 0.73 -9.06
N ASP A 14 -7.44 1.77 -9.18
CA ASP A 14 -7.34 2.80 -8.14
C ASP A 14 -8.39 3.91 -8.30
N ASP A 15 -8.88 4.15 -9.52
CA ASP A 15 -9.85 5.18 -9.85
C ASP A 15 -11.18 4.70 -10.42
N GLY A 16 -11.41 3.38 -10.40
CA GLY A 16 -12.66 2.74 -10.79
C GLY A 16 -12.90 2.75 -12.30
N ASP A 17 -11.82 2.85 -13.08
CA ASP A 17 -11.89 3.03 -14.52
C ASP A 17 -11.92 1.71 -15.32
N GLY A 18 -11.80 0.58 -14.60
CA GLY A 18 -11.80 -0.78 -15.09
C GLY A 18 -10.43 -1.30 -15.55
N TRP A 19 -9.35 -0.53 -15.38
CA TRP A 19 -7.98 -0.91 -15.70
C TRP A 19 -7.15 -1.07 -14.44
N LEU A 20 -6.22 -2.03 -14.48
CA LEU A 20 -5.32 -2.24 -13.35
C LEU A 20 -4.15 -1.27 -13.40
N ASP A 21 -3.98 -0.58 -12.29
CA ASP A 21 -2.87 0.29 -11.91
C ASP A 21 -1.84 -0.47 -11.10
N LEU A 22 -0.70 0.15 -10.81
CA LEU A 22 0.44 -0.50 -10.19
C LEU A 22 0.95 0.29 -8.99
N TYR A 23 1.00 -0.37 -7.83
CA TYR A 23 1.71 0.12 -6.66
C TYR A 23 2.96 -0.70 -6.40
N ILE A 24 4.08 -0.02 -6.19
CA ILE A 24 5.39 -0.60 -5.92
C ILE A 24 5.84 -0.17 -4.53
N VAL A 25 6.07 -1.15 -3.67
CA VAL A 25 6.68 -0.94 -2.37
C VAL A 25 8.19 -0.76 -2.56
N ASN A 26 8.78 0.20 -1.88
CA ASN A 26 10.20 0.47 -1.84
C ASN A 26 10.73 0.36 -0.41
N GLY A 27 12.05 0.28 -0.29
CA GLY A 27 12.73 0.29 1.01
C GLY A 27 13.13 1.70 1.44
N ALA A 28 13.34 1.87 2.75
CA ALA A 28 13.88 3.11 3.30
C ALA A 28 15.42 3.11 3.26
N PRO A 29 16.03 4.30 3.20
CA PRO A 29 17.48 4.43 3.36
C PRO A 29 17.92 3.93 4.74
N MET A 30 18.99 3.12 4.76
CA MET A 30 19.60 2.64 6.00
C MET A 30 20.39 3.74 6.71
N PRO A 31 20.62 3.64 8.04
CA PRO A 31 21.48 4.56 8.78
C PRO A 31 22.84 4.76 8.09
N GLY A 32 23.15 6.01 7.74
CA GLY A 32 24.39 6.38 7.06
C GLY A 32 24.29 6.52 5.53
N TYR A 33 23.14 6.17 4.92
CA TYR A 33 22.87 6.48 3.52
C TYR A 33 22.73 8.00 3.31
N ARG A 34 23.30 8.52 2.21
CA ARG A 34 23.36 9.96 1.90
C ARG A 34 22.76 10.32 0.53
N GLY A 35 21.99 9.42 -0.06
CA GLY A 35 21.30 9.64 -1.33
C GLY A 35 19.83 10.02 -1.15
N PRO A 36 19.08 10.17 -2.27
CA PRO A 36 17.64 10.41 -2.24
C PRO A 36 16.88 9.22 -1.65
N THR A 37 15.84 9.48 -0.88
CA THR A 37 14.87 8.47 -0.44
C THR A 37 14.01 8.05 -1.63
N SER A 38 13.69 6.76 -1.74
CA SER A 38 12.73 6.25 -2.71
C SER A 38 11.45 5.89 -1.96
N PRO A 39 10.45 6.78 -1.88
CA PRO A 39 9.15 6.39 -1.36
C PRO A 39 8.55 5.29 -2.25
N ASN A 40 7.52 4.62 -1.76
CA ASN A 40 6.68 3.77 -2.57
C ASN A 40 6.13 4.56 -3.77
N ALA A 41 5.89 3.86 -4.87
CA ALA A 41 5.48 4.49 -6.12
C ALA A 41 4.13 3.95 -6.57
N HIS A 42 3.23 4.86 -6.96
CA HIS A 42 1.91 4.56 -7.48
C HIS A 42 1.81 5.03 -8.93
N TYR A 43 1.45 4.11 -9.82
CA TYR A 43 1.43 4.30 -11.25
C TYR A 43 0.05 3.98 -11.84
N ARG A 44 -0.58 4.99 -12.45
CA ARG A 44 -1.86 4.82 -13.14
C ARG A 44 -1.68 4.39 -14.60
N ASN A 45 -2.46 3.44 -15.05
CA ASN A 45 -2.43 2.89 -16.39
C ASN A 45 -3.07 3.84 -17.41
N GLN A 46 -2.29 4.26 -18.40
CA GLN A 46 -2.74 5.22 -19.42
C GLN A 46 -3.49 4.57 -20.58
N ARG A 47 -3.72 3.25 -20.52
CA ARG A 47 -4.45 2.43 -21.50
C ARG A 47 -3.82 2.37 -22.90
N ASP A 48 -2.55 2.77 -22.99
CA ASP A 48 -1.74 2.73 -24.21
C ASP A 48 -0.45 1.91 -24.02
N GLY A 49 -0.38 1.13 -22.93
CA GLY A 49 0.81 0.37 -22.54
C GLY A 49 1.82 1.18 -21.74
N THR A 50 1.50 2.44 -21.39
CA THR A 50 2.31 3.27 -20.50
C THR A 50 1.63 3.50 -19.15
N PHE A 51 2.42 4.00 -18.21
CA PHE A 51 2.01 4.28 -16.83
C PHE A 51 2.43 5.69 -16.45
N ALA A 52 1.56 6.42 -15.76
CA ALA A 52 1.84 7.75 -15.21
C ALA A 52 2.06 7.66 -13.70
N ASP A 53 3.12 8.28 -13.19
CA ASP A 53 3.36 8.39 -11.75
C ASP A 53 2.33 9.34 -11.12
N VAL A 54 1.48 8.78 -10.27
CA VAL A 54 0.42 9.48 -9.53
C VAL A 54 0.69 9.50 -8.03
N THR A 55 1.86 9.05 -7.57
CA THR A 55 2.21 8.90 -6.14
C THR A 55 1.88 10.14 -5.32
N ALA A 56 2.27 11.32 -5.81
CA ALA A 56 2.08 12.58 -5.10
C ALA A 56 0.62 13.05 -5.10
N SER A 57 -0.12 12.83 -6.19
CA SER A 57 -1.54 13.19 -6.29
C SER A 57 -2.44 12.22 -5.54
N ALA A 58 -2.07 10.94 -5.49
CA ALA A 58 -2.80 9.89 -4.79
C ALA A 58 -2.55 9.92 -3.28
N GLY A 59 -1.41 10.45 -2.82
CA GLY A 59 -1.08 10.54 -1.39
C GLY A 59 -0.51 9.25 -0.79
N THR A 60 -0.10 8.29 -1.63
CA THR A 60 0.31 6.93 -1.21
C THR A 60 1.83 6.74 -1.13
N GLY A 61 2.59 7.83 -1.07
CA GLY A 61 4.06 7.83 -1.09
C GLY A 61 4.72 7.54 0.26
N ASP A 62 4.37 6.45 0.94
CA ASP A 62 5.06 6.00 2.15
C ASP A 62 6.58 5.86 1.90
N ALA A 63 7.38 6.39 2.82
CA ALA A 63 8.84 6.36 2.75
C ALA A 63 9.46 5.44 3.80
N GLY A 64 8.64 4.62 4.46
CA GLY A 64 9.03 3.57 5.39
C GLY A 64 9.88 2.47 4.75
N PHE A 65 10.36 1.56 5.60
CA PHE A 65 11.10 0.39 5.11
C PHE A 65 10.09 -0.68 4.69
N GLY A 66 9.54 -0.52 3.49
CA GLY A 66 8.48 -1.35 2.97
C GLY A 66 8.89 -2.81 2.71
N MET A 67 7.96 -3.70 3.00
CA MET A 67 8.09 -5.16 2.83
C MET A 67 7.02 -5.70 1.87
N GLY A 68 5.77 -5.26 1.99
CA GLY A 68 4.64 -5.82 1.27
C GLY A 68 3.47 -4.86 1.12
N ALA A 69 2.56 -5.19 0.21
CA ALA A 69 1.30 -4.48 0.02
C ALA A 69 0.15 -5.50 -0.09
N ALA A 70 -1.02 -5.12 0.43
CA ALA A 70 -2.27 -5.84 0.29
C ALA A 70 -3.36 -4.86 -0.15
N VAL A 71 -4.26 -5.33 -1.01
CA VAL A 71 -5.37 -4.53 -1.53
C VAL A 71 -6.69 -5.21 -1.21
N GLY A 72 -7.67 -4.42 -0.79
CA GLY A 72 -9.04 -4.86 -0.52
C GLY A 72 -9.91 -3.68 -0.14
N ASP A 73 -11.17 -3.69 -0.56
CA ASP A 73 -12.21 -2.73 -0.14
C ASP A 73 -12.69 -3.15 1.26
N TYR A 74 -12.11 -2.58 2.32
CA TYR A 74 -12.35 -3.06 3.69
C TYR A 74 -13.56 -2.40 4.35
N ASP A 75 -13.99 -1.23 3.87
CA ASP A 75 -15.17 -0.53 4.37
C ASP A 75 -16.37 -0.57 3.42
N ASN A 76 -16.27 -1.36 2.35
CA ASN A 76 -17.35 -1.73 1.44
C ASN A 76 -17.94 -0.51 0.72
N ASP A 77 -17.08 0.47 0.42
CA ASP A 77 -17.46 1.71 -0.24
C ASP A 77 -17.37 1.60 -1.78
N GLY A 78 -16.80 0.50 -2.27
CA GLY A 78 -16.64 0.17 -3.69
C GLY A 78 -15.30 0.60 -4.27
N ASP A 79 -14.44 1.25 -3.48
CA ASP A 79 -13.10 1.66 -3.87
C ASP A 79 -12.05 0.77 -3.20
N ALA A 80 -11.00 0.39 -3.93
CA ALA A 80 -9.99 -0.52 -3.41
C ALA A 80 -9.00 0.19 -2.48
N ASP A 81 -8.89 -0.28 -1.22
CA ASP A 81 -7.94 0.25 -0.23
C ASP A 81 -6.59 -0.45 -0.28
N LEU A 82 -5.59 0.19 0.32
CA LEU A 82 -4.19 -0.26 0.27
C LEU A 82 -3.57 -0.32 1.66
N TYR A 83 -3.08 -1.49 2.05
CA TYR A 83 -2.31 -1.68 3.27
C TYR A 83 -0.84 -2.01 2.95
N VAL A 84 0.08 -1.26 3.55
CA VAL A 84 1.53 -1.40 3.35
C VAL A 84 2.17 -1.92 4.64
N THR A 85 2.92 -3.02 4.54
CA THR A 85 3.69 -3.55 5.66
C THR A 85 5.13 -3.03 5.65
N ASN A 86 5.65 -2.67 6.81
CA ASN A 86 6.95 -2.05 7.00
C ASN A 86 7.79 -2.76 8.07
N TYR A 87 9.11 -2.54 8.03
CA TYR A 87 9.92 -2.58 9.25
C TYR A 87 9.80 -1.22 9.95
N GLY A 88 8.99 -1.18 11.01
CA GLY A 88 8.42 0.05 11.57
C GLY A 88 6.91 0.12 11.31
N PRO A 89 6.30 1.32 11.42
CA PRO A 89 4.84 1.47 11.31
C PRO A 89 4.31 0.98 9.97
N ASN A 90 3.43 -0.01 9.99
CA ASN A 90 2.57 -0.31 8.83
C ASN A 90 1.65 0.88 8.52
N VAL A 91 1.18 0.98 7.28
CA VAL A 91 0.34 2.10 6.82
C VAL A 91 -0.93 1.57 6.15
N LEU A 92 -2.10 2.09 6.55
CA LEU A 92 -3.38 1.85 5.88
C LEU A 92 -3.84 3.12 5.16
N TYR A 93 -3.96 3.00 3.84
CA TYR A 93 -4.54 3.99 2.97
C TYR A 93 -5.96 3.58 2.61
N ARG A 94 -6.94 4.39 3.01
CA ARG A 94 -8.31 4.26 2.50
C ARG A 94 -8.46 5.07 1.22
N ASN A 95 -9.02 4.49 0.18
CA ASN A 95 -9.36 5.20 -1.05
C ASN A 95 -10.61 6.05 -0.80
N GLU A 96 -10.56 7.35 -1.11
CA GLU A 96 -11.70 8.26 -0.97
C GLU A 96 -12.39 8.49 -2.33
N GLY A 97 -12.09 7.62 -3.30
CA GLY A 97 -12.57 7.64 -4.69
C GLY A 97 -11.66 8.41 -5.66
N GLY A 98 -11.68 7.98 -6.93
CA GLY A 98 -10.91 8.61 -8.01
C GLY A 98 -9.38 8.47 -7.88
N GLY A 99 -8.93 7.55 -7.03
CA GLY A 99 -7.54 7.25 -6.70
C GLY A 99 -6.85 8.33 -5.86
N VAL A 100 -7.60 8.92 -4.94
CA VAL A 100 -7.06 9.79 -3.87
C VAL A 100 -7.22 9.07 -2.55
N PHE A 101 -6.13 8.95 -1.79
CA PHE A 101 -6.10 8.13 -0.58
C PHE A 101 -5.88 8.98 0.67
N ALA A 102 -6.54 8.57 1.75
CA ALA A 102 -6.31 9.08 3.10
C ALA A 102 -5.52 8.06 3.92
N ASP A 103 -4.45 8.51 4.59
CA ASP A 103 -3.80 7.71 5.62
C ASP A 103 -4.71 7.65 6.87
N VAL A 104 -5.30 6.48 7.10
CA VAL A 104 -6.20 6.21 8.22
C VAL A 104 -5.56 5.32 9.28
N THR A 105 -4.25 5.05 9.18
CA THR A 105 -3.50 4.14 10.04
C THR A 105 -3.77 4.35 11.53
N ALA A 106 -3.74 5.61 11.97
CA ALA A 106 -3.93 5.97 13.38
C ALA A 106 -5.39 5.77 13.86
N VAL A 107 -6.37 5.98 12.97
CA VAL A 107 -7.79 5.83 13.28
C VAL A 107 -8.17 4.35 13.32
N ALA A 108 -7.63 3.56 12.39
CA ALA A 108 -7.83 2.11 12.32
C ALA A 108 -6.99 1.33 13.34
N VAL A 109 -5.97 1.95 13.95
CA VAL A 109 -5.09 1.36 14.97
C VAL A 109 -4.32 0.12 14.45
N VAL A 110 -3.91 0.17 13.18
CA VAL A 110 -3.21 -0.94 12.49
C VAL A 110 -1.72 -0.66 12.23
N GLY A 111 -1.20 0.48 12.70
CA GLY A 111 0.21 0.87 12.55
C GLY A 111 1.16 0.12 13.49
N ASP A 112 1.22 -1.22 13.38
CA ASP A 112 2.19 -2.03 14.13
C ASP A 112 3.62 -1.57 13.87
N LEU A 113 4.44 -1.48 14.91
CA LEU A 113 5.80 -0.93 14.86
C LEU A 113 6.89 -1.99 14.65
N GLY A 114 6.49 -3.26 14.54
CA GLY A 114 7.37 -4.41 14.42
C GLY A 114 7.93 -4.60 13.01
N TRP A 115 8.08 -5.86 12.60
CA TRP A 115 8.52 -6.21 11.27
C TRP A 115 7.39 -6.87 10.49
N GLY A 116 6.51 -6.06 9.90
CA GLY A 116 5.48 -6.55 8.99
C GLY A 116 6.08 -7.13 7.72
N THR A 117 5.86 -8.41 7.45
CA THR A 117 6.38 -9.11 6.27
C THR A 117 5.36 -9.20 5.15
N HIS A 118 4.07 -9.37 5.48
CA HIS A 118 2.98 -9.39 4.52
C HIS A 118 1.62 -9.18 5.21
N ALA A 119 0.58 -8.89 4.43
CA ALA A 119 -0.79 -8.83 4.88
C ALA A 119 -1.75 -9.36 3.82
N ALA A 120 -2.98 -9.66 4.21
CA ALA A 120 -4.06 -10.00 3.30
C ALA A 120 -5.40 -9.48 3.85
N PHE A 121 -6.26 -9.03 2.94
CA PHE A 121 -7.67 -8.79 3.22
C PHE A 121 -8.48 -10.05 2.91
N VAL A 122 -9.37 -10.45 3.81
CA VAL A 122 -10.22 -11.63 3.66
C VAL A 122 -11.48 -11.49 4.51
N ASP A 123 -12.64 -11.85 3.97
CA ASP A 123 -13.88 -12.01 4.76
C ASP A 123 -13.78 -13.32 5.57
N TYR A 124 -13.24 -13.25 6.79
CA TYR A 124 -12.95 -14.44 7.59
C TYR A 124 -14.21 -14.97 8.29
N ASP A 125 -15.06 -14.08 8.79
CA ASP A 125 -16.23 -14.45 9.59
C ASP A 125 -17.54 -14.53 8.78
N ARG A 126 -17.50 -14.14 7.50
CA ARG A 126 -18.60 -14.20 6.52
C ARG A 126 -19.71 -13.19 6.79
N ASP A 127 -19.38 -12.03 7.33
CA ASP A 127 -20.32 -10.93 7.50
C ASP A 127 -20.43 -10.03 6.25
N GLY A 128 -19.48 -10.16 5.32
CA GLY A 128 -19.44 -9.44 4.06
C GLY A 128 -18.51 -8.22 4.05
N ASP A 129 -17.85 -7.93 5.17
CA ASP A 129 -16.80 -6.92 5.28
C ASP A 129 -15.42 -7.63 5.29
N LEU A 130 -14.37 -7.00 4.72
CA LEU A 130 -13.06 -7.64 4.68
C LEU A 130 -12.27 -7.42 5.96
N ASP A 131 -11.76 -8.51 6.55
CA ASP A 131 -10.82 -8.46 7.67
C ASP A 131 -9.38 -8.32 7.20
N LEU A 132 -8.59 -7.55 7.96
CA LEU A 132 -7.14 -7.43 7.76
C LEU A 132 -6.37 -8.46 8.59
N TYR A 133 -5.61 -9.34 7.92
CA TYR A 133 -4.63 -10.22 8.55
C TYR A 133 -3.21 -9.76 8.21
N ALA A 134 -2.40 -9.41 9.22
CA ALA A 134 -1.01 -9.01 9.06
C ALA A 134 -0.05 -10.02 9.73
N ALA A 135 1.01 -10.38 9.01
CA ALA A 135 2.09 -11.21 9.51
C ALA A 135 3.30 -10.32 9.87
N ASN A 136 3.57 -10.18 11.17
CA ASN A 136 4.67 -9.38 11.73
C ASN A 136 5.71 -10.25 12.47
#